data_AF-A0A437LCX2-F1
#
_entry.id   AF-A0A437LCX2-F1
#
_cell.length_a   1.000
_cell.length_b   1.000
_cell.length_c   1.000
_cell.angle_alpha   90.00
_cell.angle_beta   90.00
_cell.angle_gamma   90.00
#
_symmetry.space_group_name_H-M   'P 1'
#
loop_
_entity.id
_entity.type
_entity.pdbx_description
1 polymer ?
#
loop_
_entity_poly.entity_id
_entity_poly.type
_entity_poly.pdbx_seq_one_letter_code
_entity_poly.pdbx_strand_id
1 'polypeptide(L)'
;MSFRRLAAAVLATALWVQPLTAQTTVEDQLGPLAPFAANGLAAPWTSGPEGPWFTMSNGDDPNSIAYLYGADIAPAAQDYHVSLNVYVQSIGNAQALAGLVLNQRGAEDYTAVAVGSDGLPMMAVRSAAGFSLSEVGGGVRARLDGTDILEMTVRDGAAAVLLNGAELTTVRDPRGLSRSLGIFAGSTGKMYFTNLRVTPLGAAPVGPGPSPLPDLSPAELQVRMGVTLGIFLHEFAHAVIGETGLPAPGPEEDVADSFSAFTMASILRESPPEYLEANRGVVAASSLLWYNLARQNTEAQRQAPWQGEHSPDIKRFRFTFCVLYGADPEGFAAIADKVEFGDAAKARCAYDFERKFAAWEELLTLRGRNLGPDMPGTFPADAPGGELHLTFQPAASTFGKEMEAMLQQQGLISGIVDLMERYFVWPRDVTITFRDCEEVNAWYDPQAGSVTMCYSVVREFSKFGLDTLGGG
;
A
#
# COMPACT_ATOMS: atom_id res chain seq x y z
N MET A 1 19.45 -3.93 -14.73
CA MET A 1 18.02 -3.82 -14.35
C MET A 1 17.61 -2.40 -14.75
N SER A 2 16.44 -1.92 -14.34
CA SER A 2 16.63 -0.85 -13.38
C SER A 2 15.77 -1.00 -12.14
N PHE A 3 16.39 -1.13 -10.98
CA PHE A 3 15.77 -0.80 -9.70
C PHE A 3 15.20 0.64 -9.74
N ARG A 4 15.63 1.49 -10.72
CA ARG A 4 14.95 2.75 -11.07
C ARG A 4 13.47 2.58 -11.45
N ARG A 5 12.91 1.37 -11.58
CA ARG A 5 11.48 1.19 -11.91
C ARG A 5 10.80 0.01 -11.20
N LEU A 6 11.56 -0.79 -10.44
CA LEU A 6 11.01 -1.79 -9.52
C LEU A 6 10.07 -1.10 -8.52
N ALA A 7 10.51 0.03 -7.96
CA ALA A 7 9.65 0.80 -7.09
C ALA A 7 8.52 1.51 -7.87
N ALA A 8 8.70 2.05 -9.08
CA ALA A 8 7.59 2.65 -9.85
C ALA A 8 6.37 1.70 -10.06
N ALA A 9 6.60 0.38 -10.10
CA ALA A 9 5.54 -0.64 -10.16
C ALA A 9 4.97 -1.04 -8.77
N VAL A 10 5.75 -0.96 -7.68
CA VAL A 10 5.23 -1.00 -6.29
C VAL A 10 4.40 0.25 -6.00
N LEU A 11 4.85 1.41 -6.48
CA LEU A 11 4.40 2.76 -6.15
C LEU A 11 3.19 3.25 -6.97
N ALA A 12 2.83 2.53 -8.03
CA ALA A 12 1.55 2.70 -8.70
C ALA A 12 0.39 2.03 -7.95
N THR A 13 0.67 1.12 -7.00
CA THR A 13 -0.33 0.33 -6.26
C THR A 13 -0.23 0.45 -4.73
N ALA A 14 0.90 0.92 -4.18
CA ALA A 14 1.09 1.16 -2.75
C ALA A 14 0.99 2.65 -2.42
N LEU A 15 0.01 3.01 -1.59
CA LEU A 15 -0.12 4.36 -1.04
C LEU A 15 1.14 4.69 -0.23
N TRP A 16 1.76 5.81 -0.59
CA TRP A 16 2.85 6.45 0.13
C TRP A 16 2.54 6.61 1.62
N VAL A 17 3.57 6.59 2.47
CA VAL A 17 3.40 6.75 3.92
C VAL A 17 2.66 8.05 4.24
N GLN A 18 1.37 7.94 4.57
CA GLN A 18 0.49 9.09 4.76
C GLN A 18 0.64 9.67 6.18
N PRO A 19 0.76 11.01 6.35
CA PRO A 19 0.74 11.63 7.68
C PRO A 19 -0.58 11.35 8.43
N LEU A 20 -0.46 11.06 9.74
CA LEU A 20 -1.60 10.86 10.63
C LEU A 20 -2.23 12.20 11.04
N THR A 21 -3.54 12.34 10.86
CA THR A 21 -4.37 13.23 11.68
C THR A 21 -5.59 12.47 12.22
N ALA A 22 -6.19 12.95 13.32
CA ALA A 22 -7.04 12.22 14.28
C ALA A 22 -8.53 12.05 13.91
N GLN A 23 -9.20 11.08 14.59
CA GLN A 23 -10.64 10.74 14.58
C GLN A 23 -11.31 10.71 13.20
N THR A 24 -11.70 9.52 12.71
CA THR A 24 -12.44 9.39 11.43
C THR A 24 -13.73 10.21 11.45
N THR A 25 -13.66 11.38 10.87
CA THR A 25 -14.78 12.26 10.57
C THR A 25 -15.47 11.78 9.29
N VAL A 26 -16.66 12.30 9.02
CA VAL A 26 -17.29 12.10 7.69
C VAL A 26 -16.38 12.63 6.57
N GLU A 27 -15.53 13.63 6.86
CA GLU A 27 -14.46 14.11 5.96
C GLU A 27 -13.46 13.00 5.60
N ASP A 28 -13.13 12.11 6.53
CA ASP A 28 -12.16 11.04 6.27
C ASP A 28 -12.75 9.93 5.40
N GLN A 29 -14.04 9.64 5.63
CA GLN A 29 -14.80 8.61 4.93
C GLN A 29 -15.15 9.05 3.50
N LEU A 30 -15.59 10.30 3.34
CA LEU A 30 -16.17 10.81 2.10
C LEU A 30 -15.33 11.89 1.42
N GLY A 31 -14.23 12.35 2.02
CA GLY A 31 -13.36 13.38 1.45
C GLY A 31 -14.17 14.60 0.98
N PRO A 32 -14.06 15.00 -0.29
CA PRO A 32 -14.75 16.18 -0.80
C PRO A 32 -16.29 16.05 -0.83
N LEU A 33 -16.85 14.85 -0.61
CA LEU A 33 -18.31 14.65 -0.48
C LEU A 33 -18.84 14.90 0.93
N ALA A 34 -17.99 15.00 1.95
CA ALA A 34 -18.43 15.10 3.33
C ALA A 34 -19.37 16.27 3.65
N PRO A 35 -19.20 17.48 3.08
CA PRO A 35 -20.15 18.57 3.29
C PRO A 35 -21.59 18.25 2.83
N PHE A 36 -21.73 17.34 1.87
CA PHE A 36 -23.03 16.96 1.31
C PHE A 36 -23.75 15.92 2.16
N ALA A 37 -23.01 15.13 2.96
CA ALA A 37 -23.59 14.07 3.79
C ALA A 37 -24.61 14.59 4.82
N ALA A 38 -24.47 15.84 5.26
CA ALA A 38 -25.39 16.49 6.19
C ALA A 38 -26.78 16.77 5.60
N ASN A 39 -26.94 16.71 4.27
CA ASN A 39 -28.22 16.99 3.61
C ASN A 39 -29.26 15.87 3.81
N GLY A 40 -28.84 14.71 4.34
CA GLY A 40 -29.69 13.53 4.50
C GLY A 40 -30.08 12.91 3.16
N LEU A 41 -30.81 11.79 3.23
CA LEU A 41 -31.32 11.08 2.07
C LEU A 41 -32.85 11.09 2.10
N ALA A 42 -33.47 11.02 0.93
CA ALA A 42 -34.92 10.86 0.85
C ALA A 42 -35.32 9.51 1.45
N ALA A 43 -36.43 9.48 2.19
CA ALA A 43 -37.00 8.23 2.70
C ALA A 43 -37.16 7.21 1.55
N PRO A 44 -36.89 5.91 1.78
CA PRO A 44 -36.71 5.22 3.08
C PRO A 44 -35.26 5.21 3.62
N TRP A 45 -34.36 5.97 3.01
CA TRP A 45 -32.93 5.86 3.28
C TRP A 45 -32.51 6.56 4.57
N THR A 46 -31.61 5.92 5.31
CA THR A 46 -30.86 6.53 6.40
C THR A 46 -29.37 6.51 6.09
N SER A 47 -28.62 7.47 6.63
CA SER A 47 -27.17 7.51 6.47
C SER A 47 -26.46 8.08 7.68
N GLY A 48 -25.18 7.73 7.81
CA GLY A 48 -24.34 8.24 8.89
C GLY A 48 -23.07 7.43 9.08
N PRO A 49 -22.14 7.93 9.92
CA PRO A 49 -20.92 7.21 10.25
C PRO A 49 -21.21 5.97 11.09
N GLU A 50 -20.57 4.86 10.76
CA GLU A 50 -20.54 3.61 11.52
C GLU A 50 -19.11 3.05 11.52
N GLY A 51 -18.40 3.31 12.62
CA GLY A 51 -16.98 3.00 12.70
C GLY A 51 -16.20 3.69 11.57
N PRO A 52 -15.38 2.96 10.79
CA PRO A 52 -14.58 3.56 9.72
C PRO A 52 -15.38 3.84 8.44
N TRP A 53 -16.67 3.50 8.40
CA TRP A 53 -17.51 3.59 7.20
C TRP A 53 -18.54 4.69 7.32
N PHE A 54 -18.77 5.41 6.23
CA PHE A 54 -20.04 6.10 6.01
C PHE A 54 -21.04 5.07 5.49
N THR A 55 -22.22 5.00 6.09
CA THR A 55 -23.23 4.00 5.73
C THR A 55 -24.46 4.64 5.11
N MET A 56 -25.06 3.94 4.16
CA MET A 56 -26.40 4.21 3.63
C MET A 56 -27.22 2.93 3.79
N SER A 57 -28.39 3.01 4.43
CA SER A 57 -29.22 1.85 4.75
C SER A 57 -30.65 2.04 4.25
N ASN A 58 -31.24 0.97 3.73
CA ASN A 58 -32.63 0.88 3.29
C ASN A 58 -33.19 -0.50 3.67
N GLY A 59 -34.21 -0.53 4.53
CA GLY A 59 -34.85 -1.78 4.97
C GLY A 59 -36.18 -2.10 4.28
N ASP A 60 -36.73 -1.17 3.49
CA ASP A 60 -38.16 -1.17 3.17
C ASP A 60 -38.47 -1.44 1.69
N ASP A 61 -37.75 -0.82 0.76
CA ASP A 61 -38.09 -0.86 -0.68
C ASP A 61 -36.92 -1.33 -1.57
N PRO A 62 -36.98 -2.55 -2.14
CA PRO A 62 -35.91 -3.10 -2.98
C PRO A 62 -35.80 -2.43 -4.35
N ASN A 63 -36.76 -1.59 -4.75
CA ASN A 63 -36.69 -0.79 -5.98
C ASN A 63 -36.18 0.63 -5.73
N SER A 64 -35.93 0.99 -4.47
CA SER A 64 -35.44 2.33 -4.12
C SER A 64 -33.96 2.48 -4.42
N ILE A 65 -33.58 3.70 -4.75
CA ILE A 65 -32.22 4.10 -5.08
C ILE A 65 -31.93 5.42 -4.37
N ALA A 66 -30.73 5.54 -3.82
CA ALA A 66 -30.23 6.77 -3.25
C ALA A 66 -28.85 7.08 -3.79
N TYR A 67 -28.54 8.36 -3.83
CA TYR A 67 -27.20 8.83 -4.17
C TYR A 67 -26.91 10.08 -3.37
N LEU A 68 -25.65 10.20 -2.98
CA LEU A 68 -25.10 11.41 -2.37
C LEU A 68 -24.09 11.95 -3.37
N TYR A 69 -24.25 13.19 -3.82
CA TYR A 69 -23.33 13.79 -4.79
C TYR A 69 -23.05 15.25 -4.47
N GLY A 70 -21.86 15.69 -4.88
CA GLY A 70 -21.46 17.09 -4.85
C GLY A 70 -21.28 17.62 -6.26
N ALA A 71 -21.69 18.86 -6.48
CA ALA A 71 -21.37 19.57 -7.71
C ALA A 71 -19.91 20.04 -7.68
N ASP A 72 -19.26 20.07 -8.86
CA ASP A 72 -17.90 20.60 -9.04
C ASP A 72 -16.79 19.94 -8.20
N ILE A 73 -16.99 18.69 -7.77
CA ILE A 73 -16.00 17.88 -7.05
C ILE A 73 -14.82 17.54 -7.96
N ALA A 74 -15.08 17.17 -9.21
CA ALA A 74 -14.02 16.85 -10.14
C ALA A 74 -13.27 18.11 -10.61
N PRO A 75 -11.94 18.04 -10.81
CA PRO A 75 -11.15 19.13 -11.37
C PRO A 75 -11.64 19.57 -12.75
N ALA A 76 -11.62 20.88 -13.03
CA ALA A 76 -12.22 21.46 -14.25
C ALA A 76 -11.38 21.25 -15.53
N ALA A 77 -10.06 21.11 -15.40
CA ALA A 77 -9.11 21.18 -16.52
C ALA A 77 -7.96 20.16 -16.38
N GLN A 78 -8.15 19.10 -15.59
CA GLN A 78 -7.11 18.13 -15.29
C GLN A 78 -7.69 16.72 -15.41
N ASP A 79 -6.86 15.81 -15.92
CA ASP A 79 -7.05 14.38 -15.70
C ASP A 79 -7.09 14.13 -14.18
N TYR A 80 -7.84 13.14 -13.72
CA TYR A 80 -7.96 12.87 -12.28
C TYR A 80 -8.26 11.41 -12.00
N HIS A 81 -7.96 10.99 -10.77
CA HIS A 81 -8.23 9.67 -10.26
C HIS A 81 -9.17 9.77 -9.05
N VAL A 82 -10.11 8.85 -8.95
CA VAL A 82 -11.02 8.69 -7.82
C VAL A 82 -10.86 7.30 -7.26
N SER A 83 -10.73 7.17 -5.95
CA SER A 83 -10.76 5.89 -5.25
C SER A 83 -11.86 5.89 -4.20
N LEU A 84 -12.47 4.73 -3.99
CA LEU A 84 -13.55 4.51 -3.03
C LEU A 84 -13.51 3.08 -2.53
N ASN A 85 -13.34 2.89 -1.22
CA ASN A 85 -13.59 1.59 -0.61
C ASN A 85 -15.10 1.38 -0.52
N VAL A 86 -15.55 0.19 -0.93
CA VAL A 86 -16.96 -0.19 -0.90
C VAL A 86 -17.16 -1.53 -0.21
N TYR A 87 -18.26 -1.64 0.53
CA TYR A 87 -18.78 -2.91 0.99
C TYR A 87 -20.30 -2.87 0.98
N VAL A 88 -20.94 -4.02 0.79
CA VAL A 88 -22.39 -4.10 0.62
C VAL A 88 -22.94 -5.36 1.25
N GLN A 89 -24.03 -5.18 2.00
CA GLN A 89 -24.79 -6.25 2.61
C GLN A 89 -26.25 -6.12 2.21
N SER A 90 -26.87 -7.21 1.77
CA SER A 90 -28.29 -7.22 1.43
C SER A 90 -29.16 -7.59 2.63
N ILE A 91 -30.40 -7.10 2.62
CA ILE A 91 -31.47 -7.60 3.49
C ILE A 91 -32.41 -8.47 2.64
N GLY A 92 -32.62 -9.71 3.08
CA GLY A 92 -33.49 -10.67 2.39
C GLY A 92 -32.85 -11.21 1.10
N ASN A 93 -33.67 -11.39 0.06
CA ASN A 93 -33.25 -11.95 -1.23
C ASN A 93 -32.94 -10.89 -2.30
N ALA A 94 -32.94 -9.61 -1.94
CA ALA A 94 -32.67 -8.54 -2.89
C ALA A 94 -31.18 -8.45 -3.22
N GLN A 95 -30.81 -7.82 -4.33
CA GLN A 95 -29.41 -7.51 -4.64
C GLN A 95 -29.14 -6.05 -4.27
N ALA A 96 -28.44 -5.83 -3.15
CA ALA A 96 -28.03 -4.49 -2.73
C ALA A 96 -26.83 -4.03 -3.57
N LEU A 97 -26.74 -2.72 -3.85
CA LEU A 97 -25.71 -2.14 -4.71
C LEU A 97 -25.01 -0.97 -4.00
N ALA A 98 -23.67 -0.96 -3.96
CA ALA A 98 -22.84 0.17 -3.47
C ALA A 98 -21.86 0.61 -4.56
N GLY A 99 -21.77 1.91 -4.88
CA GLY A 99 -20.91 2.35 -5.97
C GLY A 99 -20.56 3.83 -6.01
N LEU A 100 -19.89 4.21 -7.09
CA LEU A 100 -19.47 5.56 -7.42
C LEU A 100 -20.38 6.17 -8.50
N VAL A 101 -20.80 7.41 -8.32
CA VAL A 101 -21.47 8.25 -9.33
C VAL A 101 -20.44 9.15 -9.99
N LEU A 102 -20.42 9.19 -11.32
CA LEU A 102 -19.38 9.90 -12.09
C LEU A 102 -19.91 10.90 -13.14
N ASN A 103 -21.15 10.80 -13.59
CA ASN A 103 -21.70 11.69 -14.62
C ASN A 103 -23.04 12.30 -14.21
N GLN A 104 -23.16 12.78 -12.97
CA GLN A 104 -24.40 13.38 -12.48
C GLN A 104 -24.61 14.76 -13.10
N ARG A 105 -25.73 14.97 -13.81
CA ARG A 105 -26.15 16.26 -14.40
C ARG A 105 -27.52 16.73 -13.91
N GLY A 106 -28.16 15.91 -13.07
CA GLY A 106 -29.43 16.17 -12.41
C GLY A 106 -29.96 14.87 -11.80
N ALA A 107 -31.09 14.92 -11.10
CA ALA A 107 -31.70 13.74 -10.48
C ALA A 107 -32.05 12.62 -11.49
N GLU A 108 -32.23 13.00 -12.76
CA GLU A 108 -32.71 12.15 -13.85
C GLU A 108 -31.66 11.91 -14.96
N ASP A 109 -30.40 12.30 -14.73
CA ASP A 109 -29.31 12.16 -15.70
C ASP A 109 -28.02 11.84 -14.95
N TYR A 110 -27.71 10.54 -14.85
CA TYR A 110 -26.50 10.06 -14.20
C TYR A 110 -26.02 8.69 -14.66
N THR A 111 -24.74 8.44 -14.41
CA THR A 111 -24.09 7.14 -14.56
C THR A 111 -23.38 6.81 -13.26
N ALA A 112 -23.59 5.59 -12.78
CA ALA A 112 -22.89 5.03 -11.64
C ALA A 112 -22.34 3.63 -11.99
N VAL A 113 -21.23 3.27 -11.36
CA VAL A 113 -20.71 1.90 -11.37
C VAL A 113 -20.67 1.42 -9.93
N ALA A 114 -21.27 0.27 -9.67
CA ALA A 114 -21.51 -0.27 -8.34
C ALA A 114 -21.14 -1.74 -8.27
N VAL A 115 -20.92 -2.23 -7.06
CA VAL A 115 -20.76 -3.64 -6.72
C VAL A 115 -22.05 -4.13 -6.06
N GLY A 116 -22.53 -5.29 -6.49
CA GLY A 116 -23.65 -5.98 -5.88
C GLY A 116 -23.26 -6.84 -4.69
N SER A 117 -24.23 -7.12 -3.82
CA SER A 117 -24.09 -8.04 -2.68
C SER A 117 -23.80 -9.50 -3.05
N ASP A 118 -23.84 -9.82 -4.34
CA ASP A 118 -23.44 -11.09 -4.96
C ASP A 118 -22.05 -11.00 -5.64
N GLY A 119 -21.37 -9.87 -5.46
CA GLY A 119 -20.05 -9.58 -5.99
C GLY A 119 -20.05 -9.11 -7.44
N LEU A 120 -21.20 -8.96 -8.08
CA LEU A 120 -21.29 -8.51 -9.48
C LEU A 120 -21.05 -7.01 -9.63
N PRO A 121 -20.13 -6.59 -10.51
CA PRO A 121 -20.04 -5.20 -10.94
C PRO A 121 -21.20 -4.85 -11.87
N MET A 122 -21.92 -3.78 -11.54
CA MET A 122 -23.10 -3.31 -12.25
C MET A 122 -22.93 -1.85 -12.64
N MET A 123 -23.27 -1.50 -13.87
CA MET A 123 -23.43 -0.12 -14.32
C MET A 123 -24.92 0.27 -14.23
N ALA A 124 -25.19 1.36 -13.51
CA ALA A 124 -26.50 1.96 -13.39
C ALA A 124 -26.55 3.26 -14.20
N VAL A 125 -27.52 3.40 -15.10
CA VAL A 125 -27.70 4.59 -15.94
C VAL A 125 -29.12 5.12 -15.77
N ARG A 126 -29.24 6.39 -15.40
CA ARG A 126 -30.50 7.14 -15.40
C ARG A 126 -30.44 8.18 -16.50
N SER A 127 -31.46 8.22 -17.35
CA SER A 127 -31.62 9.24 -18.39
C SER A 127 -33.11 9.55 -18.60
N ALA A 128 -33.40 10.46 -19.55
CA ALA A 128 -34.77 10.71 -19.99
C ALA A 128 -35.50 9.45 -20.54
N ALA A 129 -34.76 8.42 -20.95
CA ALA A 129 -35.32 7.15 -21.40
C ALA A 129 -35.70 6.20 -20.24
N GLY A 130 -35.32 6.54 -19.00
CA GLY A 130 -35.56 5.74 -17.80
C GLY A 130 -34.26 5.28 -17.13
N PHE A 131 -34.41 4.31 -16.22
CA PHE A 131 -33.32 3.69 -15.47
C PHE A 131 -32.97 2.33 -16.08
N SER A 132 -31.68 2.05 -16.23
CA SER A 132 -31.17 0.74 -16.63
C SER A 132 -30.04 0.29 -15.72
N LEU A 133 -29.94 -1.03 -15.54
CA LEU A 133 -28.88 -1.69 -14.80
C LEU A 133 -28.32 -2.82 -15.67
N SER A 134 -27.00 -2.88 -15.83
CA SER A 134 -26.32 -3.88 -16.66
C SER A 134 -25.01 -4.33 -16.02
N GLU A 135 -24.71 -5.62 -16.09
CA GLU A 135 -23.43 -6.18 -15.65
C GLU A 135 -22.24 -5.64 -16.48
N VAL A 136 -21.11 -5.42 -15.84
CA VAL A 136 -19.85 -4.97 -16.45
C VAL A 136 -18.65 -5.77 -15.91
N GLY A 137 -17.48 -5.63 -16.55
CA GLY A 137 -16.23 -6.25 -16.07
C GLY A 137 -16.00 -7.70 -16.49
N GLY A 138 -16.85 -8.29 -17.34
CA GLY A 138 -16.52 -9.53 -18.08
C GLY A 138 -16.05 -10.71 -17.22
N GLY A 139 -16.59 -10.85 -16.01
CA GLY A 139 -16.23 -11.91 -15.06
C GLY A 139 -15.46 -11.46 -13.81
N VAL A 140 -15.03 -10.19 -13.74
CA VAL A 140 -14.49 -9.58 -12.52
C VAL A 140 -15.53 -9.64 -11.39
N ARG A 141 -15.08 -9.94 -10.17
CA ARG A 141 -15.93 -10.04 -8.97
C ARG A 141 -15.34 -9.24 -7.81
N ALA A 142 -16.21 -8.69 -6.99
CA ALA A 142 -15.84 -8.15 -5.69
C ALA A 142 -15.57 -9.26 -4.68
N ARG A 143 -14.69 -8.99 -3.72
CA ARG A 143 -14.31 -9.89 -2.63
C ARG A 143 -15.35 -9.94 -1.52
N LEU A 144 -16.06 -8.82 -1.30
CA LEU A 144 -17.06 -8.62 -0.25
C LEU A 144 -16.54 -8.95 1.16
N ASP A 145 -15.26 -8.68 1.41
CA ASP A 145 -14.59 -8.83 2.71
C ASP A 145 -14.29 -7.48 3.39
N GLY A 146 -14.74 -6.38 2.78
CA GLY A 146 -14.47 -5.02 3.24
C GLY A 146 -13.22 -4.38 2.62
N THR A 147 -12.50 -5.10 1.75
CA THR A 147 -11.27 -4.59 1.10
C THR A 147 -11.47 -4.16 -0.35
N ASP A 148 -12.70 -4.23 -0.88
CA ASP A 148 -12.97 -3.86 -2.26
C ASP A 148 -12.77 -2.36 -2.49
N ILE A 149 -12.04 -2.04 -3.58
CA ILE A 149 -11.78 -0.67 -4.01
C ILE A 149 -12.35 -0.48 -5.41
N LEU A 150 -13.30 0.43 -5.54
CA LEU A 150 -13.72 0.98 -6.83
C LEU A 150 -12.84 2.19 -7.16
N GLU A 151 -12.22 2.14 -8.32
CA GLU A 151 -11.34 3.19 -8.82
C GLU A 151 -11.87 3.74 -10.13
N MET A 152 -11.67 5.02 -10.37
CA MET A 152 -11.99 5.66 -11.64
C MET A 152 -10.86 6.59 -12.04
N THR A 153 -10.28 6.32 -13.21
CA THR A 153 -9.25 7.16 -13.81
C THR A 153 -9.84 7.90 -15.00
N VAL A 154 -9.90 9.23 -14.90
CA VAL A 154 -10.35 10.11 -15.98
C VAL A 154 -9.16 10.67 -16.73
N ARG A 155 -9.05 10.32 -18.01
CA ARG A 155 -8.06 10.85 -18.96
C ARG A 155 -8.70 11.15 -20.30
N ASP A 156 -8.33 12.28 -20.90
CA ASP A 156 -8.79 12.66 -22.24
C ASP A 156 -10.33 12.58 -22.40
N GLY A 157 -11.06 12.94 -21.34
CA GLY A 157 -12.53 12.95 -21.31
C GLY A 157 -13.20 11.57 -21.23
N ALA A 158 -12.45 10.51 -20.90
CA ALA A 158 -12.97 9.17 -20.66
C ALA A 158 -12.64 8.68 -19.26
N ALA A 159 -13.59 7.98 -18.63
CA ALA A 159 -13.45 7.43 -17.29
C ALA A 159 -13.27 5.91 -17.37
N ALA A 160 -12.05 5.41 -17.18
CA ALA A 160 -11.80 3.99 -16.96
C ALA A 160 -12.12 3.64 -15.51
N VAL A 161 -13.06 2.72 -15.30
CA VAL A 161 -13.49 2.27 -13.97
C VAL A 161 -12.91 0.89 -13.71
N LEU A 162 -12.30 0.71 -12.54
CA LEU A 162 -11.66 -0.52 -12.11
C LEU A 162 -12.23 -0.99 -10.76
N LEU A 163 -12.17 -2.29 -10.53
CA LEU A 163 -12.44 -2.91 -9.23
C LEU A 163 -11.23 -3.74 -8.85
N ASN A 164 -10.61 -3.42 -7.70
CA ASN A 164 -9.40 -4.10 -7.24
C ASN A 164 -8.30 -4.15 -8.32
N GLY A 165 -8.11 -3.04 -9.05
CA GLY A 165 -7.13 -2.95 -10.14
C GLY A 165 -7.54 -3.63 -11.47
N ALA A 166 -8.66 -4.35 -11.54
CA ALA A 166 -9.17 -4.94 -12.78
C ALA A 166 -10.16 -4.00 -13.48
N GLU A 167 -9.95 -3.71 -14.77
CA GLU A 167 -10.84 -2.84 -15.52
C GLU A 167 -12.25 -3.44 -15.67
N LEU A 168 -13.27 -2.68 -15.28
CA LEU A 168 -14.68 -3.04 -15.43
C LEU A 168 -15.26 -2.54 -16.75
N THR A 169 -15.04 -1.26 -17.02
CA THR A 169 -15.66 -0.53 -18.13
C THR A 169 -14.99 0.82 -18.31
N THR A 170 -15.07 1.35 -19.53
CA THR A 170 -14.71 2.75 -19.81
C THR A 170 -15.97 3.55 -20.16
N VAL A 171 -16.26 4.60 -19.40
CA VAL A 171 -17.40 5.50 -19.62
C VAL A 171 -16.97 6.72 -20.44
N ARG A 172 -17.75 7.03 -21.48
CA ARG A 172 -17.58 8.23 -22.32
C ARG A 172 -18.93 8.90 -22.49
N ASP A 173 -18.97 10.22 -22.37
CA ASP A 173 -20.17 11.03 -22.68
C ASP A 173 -19.81 12.02 -23.79
N PRO A 174 -20.55 12.06 -24.92
CA PRO A 174 -20.34 13.03 -26.00
C PRO A 174 -20.40 14.51 -25.56
N ARG A 175 -21.06 14.80 -24.43
CA ARG A 175 -21.18 16.13 -23.82
C ARG A 175 -20.01 16.45 -22.89
N GLY A 176 -19.01 15.57 -22.81
CA GLY A 176 -17.98 15.55 -21.79
C GLY A 176 -18.49 14.95 -20.47
N LEU A 177 -17.58 14.48 -19.62
CA LEU A 177 -17.96 13.99 -18.29
C LEU A 177 -18.35 15.17 -17.38
N SER A 178 -19.40 14.96 -16.57
CA SER A 178 -19.76 15.93 -15.53
C SER A 178 -18.65 16.08 -14.50
N ARG A 179 -18.64 17.23 -13.82
CA ARG A 179 -17.76 17.45 -12.66
C ARG A 179 -18.39 17.02 -11.34
N SER A 180 -19.62 16.53 -11.39
CA SER A 180 -20.32 16.04 -10.21
C SER A 180 -19.94 14.59 -9.95
N LEU A 181 -19.42 14.32 -8.76
CA LEU A 181 -19.10 12.98 -8.28
C LEU A 181 -20.00 12.65 -7.09
N GLY A 182 -20.16 11.36 -6.81
CA GLY A 182 -21.03 10.91 -5.73
C GLY A 182 -20.83 9.45 -5.35
N ILE A 183 -21.58 9.01 -4.36
CA ILE A 183 -21.76 7.60 -4.02
C ILE A 183 -23.19 7.17 -4.35
N PHE A 184 -23.35 5.91 -4.74
CA PHE A 184 -24.59 5.30 -5.20
C PHE A 184 -24.95 4.14 -4.28
N ALA A 185 -26.22 4.08 -3.87
CA ALA A 185 -26.79 3.00 -3.08
C ALA A 185 -28.11 2.56 -3.70
N GLY A 186 -28.31 1.25 -3.88
CA GLY A 186 -29.53 0.71 -4.47
C GLY A 186 -30.07 -0.49 -3.73
N SER A 187 -31.39 -0.67 -3.81
CA SER A 187 -32.13 -1.80 -3.24
C SER A 187 -32.10 -1.84 -1.70
N THR A 188 -32.55 -2.95 -1.10
CA THR A 188 -32.61 -3.13 0.36
C THR A 188 -31.34 -3.75 0.89
N GLY A 189 -30.73 -3.08 1.86
CA GLY A 189 -29.44 -3.47 2.39
C GLY A 189 -28.76 -2.35 3.14
N LYS A 190 -27.47 -2.56 3.38
CA LYS A 190 -26.55 -1.62 3.99
C LYS A 190 -25.30 -1.52 3.13
N MET A 191 -25.02 -0.29 2.72
CA MET A 191 -23.93 0.05 1.81
C MET A 191 -22.94 0.90 2.57
N TYR A 192 -21.67 0.52 2.47
CA TYR A 192 -20.58 1.05 3.26
C TYR A 192 -19.57 1.72 2.32
N PHE A 193 -19.18 2.94 2.65
CA PHE A 193 -18.28 3.77 1.86
C PHE A 193 -17.19 4.35 2.76
N THR A 194 -15.94 4.26 2.34
CA THR A 194 -14.86 4.97 3.03
C THR A 194 -13.72 5.32 2.08
N ASN A 195 -12.78 6.14 2.55
CA ASN A 195 -11.63 6.59 1.78
C ASN A 195 -11.99 7.14 0.40
N LEU A 196 -13.10 7.87 0.26
CA LEU A 196 -13.33 8.57 -1.00
C LEU A 196 -12.25 9.63 -1.18
N ARG A 197 -11.47 9.52 -2.26
CA ARG A 197 -10.43 10.47 -2.62
C ARG A 197 -10.61 10.90 -4.08
N VAL A 198 -10.28 12.16 -4.36
CA VAL A 198 -10.26 12.72 -5.72
C VAL A 198 -8.91 13.41 -5.89
N THR A 199 -8.08 12.86 -6.77
CA THR A 199 -6.69 13.28 -6.94
C THR A 199 -6.48 13.70 -8.38
N PRO A 200 -6.12 14.97 -8.65
CA PRO A 200 -5.77 15.35 -10.01
C PRO A 200 -4.49 14.65 -10.47
N LEU A 201 -4.50 14.15 -11.70
CA LEU A 201 -3.36 13.52 -12.35
C LEU A 201 -2.43 14.60 -12.89
N GLY A 202 -1.18 14.62 -12.41
CA GLY A 202 -0.16 15.59 -12.82
C GLY A 202 -0.15 16.91 -12.04
N ALA A 203 -1.07 17.12 -11.09
CA ALA A 203 -0.90 18.16 -10.06
C ALA A 203 -0.06 17.60 -8.90
N ALA A 204 0.76 18.44 -8.26
CA ALA A 204 1.37 18.09 -6.98
C ALA A 204 0.24 17.73 -6.00
N PRO A 205 0.32 16.57 -5.31
CA PRO A 205 -0.79 16.13 -4.47
C PRO A 205 -1.05 17.13 -3.34
N VAL A 206 -2.33 17.44 -3.15
CA VAL A 206 -2.80 18.01 -1.88
C VAL A 206 -2.60 16.92 -0.83
N GLY A 207 -1.83 17.22 0.21
CA GLY A 207 -1.49 16.27 1.28
C GLY A 207 -2.74 15.60 1.87
N PRO A 208 -2.64 14.35 2.37
CA PRO A 208 -3.80 13.56 2.72
C PRO A 208 -4.51 14.08 3.98
N GLY A 209 -5.83 13.89 3.99
CA GLY A 209 -6.70 14.08 5.16
C GLY A 209 -6.53 12.97 6.22
N PRO A 210 -7.15 13.13 7.40
CA PRO A 210 -6.99 12.26 8.58
C PRO A 210 -7.22 10.75 8.39
N SER A 211 -6.60 9.97 9.30
CA SER A 211 -6.44 8.51 9.30
C SER A 211 -7.00 7.88 10.59
N PRO A 212 -7.45 6.60 10.62
CA PRO A 212 -8.08 5.97 11.78
C PRO A 212 -7.13 5.49 12.90
N LEU A 213 -5.81 5.60 12.78
CA LEU A 213 -4.90 5.22 13.87
C LEU A 213 -4.87 6.36 14.91
N PRO A 214 -5.55 6.25 16.07
CA PRO A 214 -5.39 7.24 17.11
C PRO A 214 -3.98 7.06 17.69
N ASP A 215 -3.26 8.16 17.89
CA ASP A 215 -2.06 8.24 18.73
C ASP A 215 -0.68 7.88 18.14
N LEU A 216 -0.50 7.67 16.82
CA LEU A 216 0.85 7.64 16.24
C LEU A 216 1.27 8.99 15.69
N SER A 217 2.42 9.48 16.15
CA SER A 217 3.11 10.60 15.51
C SER A 217 3.71 10.17 14.15
N PRO A 218 3.98 11.11 13.23
CA PRO A 218 4.66 10.80 11.97
C PRO A 218 5.99 10.06 12.16
N ALA A 219 6.76 10.41 13.21
CA ALA A 219 8.02 9.73 13.53
C ALA A 219 7.80 8.28 13.98
N GLU A 220 6.76 8.01 14.77
CA GLU A 220 6.41 6.64 15.17
C GLU A 220 5.96 5.80 13.99
N LEU A 221 5.18 6.38 13.07
CA LEU A 221 4.80 5.70 11.83
C LEU A 221 6.04 5.35 10.99
N GLN A 222 6.93 6.32 10.76
CA GLN A 222 8.16 6.10 10.00
C GLN A 222 9.04 5.02 10.63
N VAL A 223 9.22 5.06 11.96
CA VAL A 223 9.99 4.05 12.69
C VAL A 223 9.36 2.66 12.57
N ARG A 224 8.07 2.53 12.88
CA ARG A 224 7.37 1.24 12.84
C ARG A 224 7.36 0.66 11.43
N MET A 225 7.08 1.48 10.41
CA MET A 225 7.12 1.06 9.01
C MET A 225 8.54 0.69 8.56
N GLY A 226 9.54 1.50 8.90
CA GLY A 226 10.93 1.24 8.52
C GLY A 226 11.48 -0.04 9.12
N VAL A 227 11.24 -0.25 10.42
CA VAL A 227 11.60 -1.50 11.12
C VAL A 227 10.86 -2.69 10.50
N THR A 228 9.55 -2.55 10.25
CA THR A 228 8.74 -3.63 9.66
C THR A 228 9.28 -4.02 8.28
N LEU A 229 9.47 -3.05 7.39
CA LEU A 229 9.94 -3.29 6.03
C LEU A 229 11.38 -3.81 6.03
N GLY A 230 12.26 -3.30 6.91
CA GLY A 230 13.65 -3.74 6.99
C GLY A 230 13.76 -5.22 7.32
N ILE A 231 13.04 -5.66 8.36
CA ILE A 231 12.99 -7.06 8.81
C ILE A 231 12.23 -7.92 7.79
N PHE A 232 11.06 -7.47 7.32
CA PHE A 232 10.27 -8.20 6.34
C PHE A 232 11.06 -8.46 5.06
N LEU A 233 11.73 -7.45 4.50
CA LEU A 233 12.51 -7.63 3.27
C LEU A 233 13.75 -8.50 3.49
N HIS A 234 14.29 -8.57 4.70
CA HIS A 234 15.36 -9.50 5.06
C HIS A 234 14.83 -10.94 5.04
N GLU A 235 13.75 -11.24 5.74
CA GLU A 235 13.15 -12.58 5.74
C GLU A 235 12.62 -12.99 4.35
N PHE A 236 12.05 -12.04 3.62
CA PHE A 236 11.58 -12.25 2.27
C PHE A 236 12.75 -12.52 1.30
N ALA A 237 13.94 -11.97 1.57
CA ALA A 237 15.12 -12.30 0.78
C ALA A 237 15.49 -13.78 0.89
N HIS A 238 15.38 -14.39 2.08
CA HIS A 238 15.58 -15.84 2.23
C HIS A 238 14.57 -16.64 1.43
N ALA A 239 13.31 -16.21 1.37
CA ALA A 239 12.30 -16.83 0.50
C ALA A 239 12.69 -16.69 -0.98
N VAL A 240 13.10 -15.50 -1.45
CA VAL A 240 13.55 -15.29 -2.82
C VAL A 240 14.76 -16.17 -3.15
N ILE A 241 15.76 -16.22 -2.26
CA ILE A 241 16.98 -17.02 -2.44
C ILE A 241 16.65 -18.51 -2.46
N GLY A 242 15.98 -19.00 -1.42
CA GLY A 242 15.70 -20.41 -1.19
C GLY A 242 14.73 -21.00 -2.21
N GLU A 243 13.66 -20.28 -2.57
CA GLU A 243 12.66 -20.76 -3.52
C GLU A 243 13.16 -20.62 -4.95
N THR A 244 13.62 -19.44 -5.37
CA THR A 244 13.96 -19.22 -6.78
C THR A 244 15.37 -19.72 -7.14
N GLY A 245 16.20 -20.04 -6.14
CA GLY A 245 17.62 -20.35 -6.34
C GLY A 245 18.41 -19.13 -6.82
N LEU A 246 18.03 -17.93 -6.37
CA LEU A 246 18.79 -16.70 -6.65
C LEU A 246 20.20 -16.85 -6.04
N PRO A 247 21.29 -16.60 -6.79
CA PRO A 247 22.63 -16.78 -6.26
C PRO A 247 22.92 -15.85 -5.06
N ALA A 248 23.42 -16.42 -3.96
CA ALA A 248 23.88 -15.70 -2.77
C ALA A 248 25.42 -15.85 -2.64
N PRO A 249 26.23 -14.95 -3.21
CA PRO A 249 27.70 -15.13 -3.31
C PRO A 249 28.47 -14.86 -2.00
N GLY A 250 27.79 -14.56 -0.90
CA GLY A 250 28.37 -14.33 0.43
C GLY A 250 27.59 -15.10 1.50
N PRO A 251 27.86 -14.84 2.80
CA PRO A 251 26.98 -15.31 3.87
C PRO A 251 25.54 -14.89 3.57
N GLU A 252 24.59 -15.83 3.65
CA GLU A 252 23.22 -15.60 3.17
C GLU A 252 22.56 -14.43 3.90
N GLU A 253 22.82 -14.29 5.21
CA GLU A 253 22.39 -13.17 6.04
C GLU A 253 22.84 -11.79 5.54
N ASP A 254 24.10 -11.67 5.11
CA ASP A 254 24.63 -10.42 4.57
C ASP A 254 24.02 -10.13 3.18
N VAL A 255 23.71 -11.19 2.42
CA VAL A 255 23.00 -11.09 1.15
C VAL A 255 21.55 -10.64 1.38
N ALA A 256 20.86 -11.20 2.37
CA ALA A 256 19.50 -10.82 2.76
C ALA A 256 19.42 -9.35 3.23
N ASP A 257 20.35 -8.92 4.07
CA ASP A 257 20.48 -7.50 4.46
C ASP A 257 20.69 -6.60 3.24
N SER A 258 21.47 -7.06 2.26
CA SER A 258 21.71 -6.26 1.07
C SER A 258 20.52 -6.22 0.12
N PHE A 259 19.77 -7.31 -0.03
CA PHE A 259 18.48 -7.31 -0.73
C PHE A 259 17.52 -6.29 -0.10
N SER A 260 17.40 -6.30 1.23
CA SER A 260 16.57 -5.35 1.97
C SER A 260 17.02 -3.90 1.73
N ALA A 261 18.31 -3.60 1.89
CA ALA A 261 18.85 -2.26 1.71
C ALA A 261 18.70 -1.73 0.26
N PHE A 262 18.88 -2.58 -0.75
CA PHE A 262 18.73 -2.18 -2.15
C PHE A 262 17.27 -2.02 -2.56
N THR A 263 16.37 -2.85 -2.05
CA THR A 263 14.92 -2.64 -2.21
C THR A 263 14.49 -1.31 -1.57
N MET A 264 14.97 -1.00 -0.35
CA MET A 264 14.72 0.29 0.31
C MET A 264 15.28 1.48 -0.46
N ALA A 265 16.50 1.38 -0.97
CA ALA A 265 17.10 2.42 -1.81
C ALA A 265 16.29 2.65 -3.09
N SER A 266 15.66 1.60 -3.62
CA SER A 266 14.78 1.70 -4.79
C SER A 266 13.49 2.44 -4.47
N ILE A 267 12.86 2.12 -3.32
CA ILE A 267 11.69 2.87 -2.81
C ILE A 267 12.04 4.35 -2.70
N LEU A 268 13.21 4.67 -2.15
CA LEU A 268 13.66 6.05 -2.00
C LEU A 268 13.88 6.77 -3.34
N ARG A 269 14.61 6.15 -4.28
CA ARG A 269 14.91 6.75 -5.60
C ARG A 269 13.66 7.07 -6.40
N GLU A 270 12.64 6.24 -6.28
CA GLU A 270 11.38 6.39 -7.01
C GLU A 270 10.31 7.15 -6.20
N SER A 271 10.66 7.64 -5.00
CA SER A 271 9.77 8.48 -4.22
C SER A 271 9.51 9.80 -4.93
N PRO A 272 8.26 10.27 -5.04
CA PRO A 272 7.93 11.53 -5.64
C PRO A 272 8.32 12.60 -4.62
N PRO A 273 8.60 13.82 -5.07
CA PRO A 273 9.12 14.87 -4.19
C PRO A 273 8.29 15.09 -2.92
N GLU A 274 6.96 14.95 -3.00
CA GLU A 274 6.02 15.12 -1.89
C GLU A 274 6.14 14.07 -0.76
N TYR A 275 6.61 12.85 -1.07
CA TYR A 275 6.72 11.75 -0.09
C TYR A 275 8.17 11.40 0.24
N LEU A 276 9.12 12.01 -0.47
CA LEU A 276 10.54 11.74 -0.32
C LEU A 276 11.02 11.85 1.13
N GLU A 277 10.61 12.90 1.86
CA GLU A 277 11.04 13.08 3.25
C GLU A 277 10.41 12.05 4.21
N ALA A 278 9.14 11.72 4.02
CA ALA A 278 8.50 10.66 4.81
C ALA A 278 9.17 9.31 4.56
N ASN A 279 9.48 9.00 3.30
CA ASN A 279 10.16 7.78 2.91
C ASN A 279 11.62 7.75 3.36
N ARG A 280 12.32 8.88 3.41
CA ARG A 280 13.65 8.97 4.05
C ARG A 280 13.59 8.54 5.51
N GLY A 281 12.59 8.98 6.26
CA GLY A 281 12.40 8.55 7.65
C GLY A 281 12.19 7.04 7.79
N VAL A 282 11.33 6.47 6.94
CA VAL A 282 11.07 5.02 6.87
C VAL A 282 12.34 4.24 6.52
N VAL A 283 13.02 4.65 5.45
CA VAL A 283 14.23 4.00 4.95
C VAL A 283 15.37 4.14 5.95
N ALA A 284 15.54 5.31 6.58
CA ALA A 284 16.48 5.51 7.68
C ALA A 284 16.22 4.56 8.84
N ALA A 285 14.97 4.46 9.30
CA ALA A 285 14.59 3.60 10.42
C ALA A 285 14.94 2.13 10.17
N SER A 286 14.83 1.65 8.92
CA SER A 286 15.21 0.28 8.55
C SER A 286 16.69 -0.05 8.81
N SER A 287 17.58 0.94 8.65
CA SER A 287 19.02 0.76 8.88
C SER A 287 19.44 1.15 10.30
N LEU A 288 18.81 2.16 10.90
CA LEU A 288 19.13 2.63 12.26
C LEU A 288 18.80 1.58 13.33
N LEU A 289 17.91 0.64 13.02
CA LEU A 289 17.71 -0.60 13.75
C LEU A 289 19.05 -1.25 14.18
N TRP A 290 19.93 -1.52 13.21
CA TRP A 290 21.21 -2.19 13.46
C TRP A 290 22.20 -1.32 14.23
N TYR A 291 22.19 -0.01 14.00
CA TYR A 291 23.02 0.93 14.75
C TYR A 291 22.67 0.91 16.24
N ASN A 292 21.38 0.99 16.55
CA ASN A 292 20.93 1.03 17.94
C ASN A 292 21.10 -0.32 18.64
N LEU A 293 20.88 -1.43 17.94
CA LEU A 293 21.18 -2.75 18.47
C LEU A 293 22.67 -2.91 18.78
N ALA A 294 23.55 -2.44 17.89
CA ALA A 294 24.99 -2.43 18.12
C ALA A 294 25.38 -1.62 19.36
N ARG A 295 24.77 -0.44 19.55
CA ARG A 295 24.98 0.40 20.74
C ARG A 295 24.54 -0.31 22.01
N GLN A 296 23.32 -0.85 22.02
CA GLN A 296 22.79 -1.57 23.18
C GLN A 296 23.64 -2.80 23.53
N ASN A 297 24.11 -3.55 22.53
CA ASN A 297 24.99 -4.69 22.74
C ASN A 297 26.35 -4.26 23.29
N THR A 298 26.90 -3.13 22.82
CA THR A 298 28.14 -2.55 23.35
C THR A 298 27.98 -2.13 24.81
N GLU A 299 26.90 -1.41 25.15
CA GLU A 299 26.59 -0.97 26.51
C GLU A 299 26.40 -2.17 27.46
N ALA A 300 25.74 -3.23 26.98
CA ALA A 300 25.54 -4.48 27.71
C ALA A 300 26.77 -5.42 27.70
N GLN A 301 27.89 -5.02 27.09
CA GLN A 301 29.09 -5.85 26.89
C GLN A 301 28.80 -7.21 26.23
N ARG A 302 27.75 -7.27 25.40
CA ARG A 302 27.37 -8.44 24.60
C ARG A 302 28.13 -8.42 23.28
N GLN A 303 28.86 -9.47 23.01
CA GLN A 303 29.55 -9.68 21.73
C GLN A 303 28.83 -10.75 20.93
N ALA A 304 28.58 -10.47 19.65
CA ALA A 304 28.11 -11.49 18.73
C ALA A 304 29.17 -12.60 18.63
N PRO A 305 28.79 -13.89 18.71
CA PRO A 305 29.70 -14.99 18.45
C PRO A 305 30.31 -14.84 17.06
N TRP A 306 31.63 -15.00 16.92
CA TRP A 306 32.27 -14.87 15.61
C TRP A 306 31.85 -15.97 14.60
N GLN A 307 31.31 -17.09 15.11
CA GLN A 307 30.69 -18.17 14.32
C GLN A 307 29.17 -18.02 14.21
N GLY A 308 28.60 -16.93 14.71
CA GLY A 308 27.18 -16.64 14.55
C GLY A 308 26.84 -16.49 13.06
N GLU A 309 25.60 -16.82 12.74
CA GLU A 309 25.06 -16.74 11.38
C GLU A 309 25.04 -15.29 10.87
N HIS A 310 24.70 -14.34 11.74
CA HIS A 310 24.74 -12.92 11.40
C HIS A 310 26.09 -12.26 11.67
N SER A 311 26.47 -11.37 10.77
CA SER A 311 27.50 -10.36 11.02
C SER A 311 27.18 -9.53 12.27
N PRO A 312 28.21 -9.04 13.02
CA PRO A 312 28.00 -8.08 14.10
C PRO A 312 27.13 -6.88 13.66
N ASP A 313 26.20 -6.44 14.51
CA ASP A 313 25.19 -5.42 14.16
C ASP A 313 25.78 -4.13 13.59
N ILE A 314 26.94 -3.69 14.10
CA ILE A 314 27.60 -2.48 13.58
C ILE A 314 28.10 -2.66 12.14
N LYS A 315 28.44 -3.88 11.74
CA LYS A 315 28.80 -4.20 10.34
C LYS A 315 27.55 -4.24 9.46
N ARG A 316 26.45 -4.81 9.95
CA ARG A 316 25.13 -4.78 9.28
C ARG A 316 24.73 -3.33 9.03
N PHE A 317 24.74 -2.49 10.07
CA PHE A 317 24.50 -1.04 9.97
C PHE A 317 25.41 -0.37 8.95
N ARG A 318 26.74 -0.59 9.04
CA ARG A 318 27.69 0.03 8.12
C ARG A 318 27.35 -0.32 6.67
N PHE A 319 26.97 -1.56 6.39
CA PHE A 319 26.60 -1.98 5.04
C PHE A 319 25.29 -1.33 4.60
N THR A 320 24.21 -1.52 5.35
CA THR A 320 22.86 -1.05 4.97
C THR A 320 22.86 0.47 4.84
N PHE A 321 23.41 1.20 5.81
CA PHE A 321 23.47 2.66 5.77
C PHE A 321 24.34 3.18 4.62
N CYS A 322 25.40 2.47 4.25
CA CYS A 322 26.22 2.84 3.10
C CYS A 322 25.45 2.74 1.78
N VAL A 323 24.55 1.76 1.64
CA VAL A 323 23.65 1.65 0.49
C VAL A 323 22.67 2.83 0.46
N LEU A 324 22.03 3.13 1.60
CA LEU A 324 21.06 4.22 1.70
C LEU A 324 21.70 5.59 1.47
N TYR A 325 22.82 5.88 2.15
CA TYR A 325 23.58 7.11 1.97
C TYR A 325 24.08 7.27 0.53
N GLY A 326 24.51 6.19 -0.11
CA GLY A 326 24.92 6.22 -1.51
C GLY A 326 23.77 6.53 -2.48
N ALA A 327 22.54 6.17 -2.12
CA ALA A 327 21.34 6.46 -2.91
C ALA A 327 20.90 7.92 -2.79
N ASP A 328 21.03 8.53 -1.61
CA ASP A 328 20.67 9.93 -1.34
C ASP A 328 21.63 10.59 -0.32
N PRO A 329 22.84 11.01 -0.75
CA PRO A 329 23.84 11.57 0.15
C PRO A 329 23.39 12.85 0.86
N GLU A 330 22.55 13.66 0.21
CA GLU A 330 22.03 14.91 0.77
C GLU A 330 20.99 14.62 1.85
N GLY A 331 20.00 13.77 1.55
CA GLY A 331 18.95 13.39 2.49
C GLY A 331 19.45 12.69 3.76
N PHE A 332 20.56 11.95 3.66
CA PHE A 332 21.13 11.22 4.81
C PHE A 332 22.32 11.91 5.48
N ALA A 333 22.70 13.13 5.07
CA ALA A 333 23.85 13.85 5.64
C ALA A 333 23.74 14.05 7.16
N ALA A 334 22.58 14.52 7.64
CA ALA A 334 22.35 14.76 9.06
C ALA A 334 22.44 13.48 9.91
N ILE A 335 21.91 12.37 9.39
CA ILE A 335 22.00 11.07 10.05
C ILE A 335 23.46 10.57 10.03
N ALA A 336 24.17 10.74 8.92
CA ALA A 336 25.57 10.36 8.80
C ALA A 336 26.45 11.10 9.82
N ASP A 337 26.16 12.38 10.07
CA ASP A 337 26.85 13.15 11.11
C ASP A 337 26.46 12.69 12.52
N LYS A 338 25.17 12.45 12.78
CA LYS A 338 24.66 11.98 14.08
C LYS A 338 25.21 10.62 14.49
N VAL A 339 25.46 9.73 13.54
CA VAL A 339 26.03 8.39 13.77
C VAL A 339 27.56 8.35 13.60
N GLU A 340 28.21 9.51 13.46
CA GLU A 340 29.66 9.67 13.30
C GLU A 340 30.23 8.84 12.12
N PHE A 341 29.47 8.76 11.02
CA PHE A 341 29.87 8.03 9.83
C PHE A 341 31.00 8.79 9.12
N GLY A 342 32.24 8.30 9.17
CA GLY A 342 33.40 9.07 8.68
C GLY A 342 33.35 9.45 7.19
N ASP A 343 33.92 10.60 6.83
CA ASP A 343 33.86 11.15 5.46
C ASP A 343 34.45 10.23 4.39
N ALA A 344 35.51 9.49 4.72
CA ALA A 344 36.07 8.48 3.81
C ALA A 344 35.06 7.36 3.50
N ALA A 345 34.23 6.98 4.48
CA ALA A 345 33.15 6.02 4.28
C ALA A 345 32.03 6.63 3.43
N LYS A 346 31.57 7.86 3.75
CA LYS A 346 30.57 8.60 2.95
C LYS A 346 30.96 8.67 1.47
N ALA A 347 32.18 9.11 1.18
CA ALA A 347 32.70 9.21 -0.18
C ALA A 347 32.75 7.84 -0.89
N ARG A 348 33.14 6.79 -0.16
CA ARG A 348 33.15 5.43 -0.71
C ARG A 348 31.75 4.90 -1.00
N CYS A 349 30.77 5.21 -0.16
CA CYS A 349 29.38 4.81 -0.34
C CYS A 349 28.78 5.44 -1.60
N ALA A 350 28.94 6.75 -1.78
CA ALA A 350 28.50 7.45 -2.99
C ALA A 350 29.17 6.88 -4.25
N TYR A 351 30.47 6.54 -4.18
CA TYR A 351 31.19 5.95 -5.30
C TYR A 351 30.74 4.50 -5.64
N ASP A 352 30.53 3.66 -4.62
CA ASP A 352 30.23 2.23 -4.82
C ASP A 352 28.76 1.94 -5.11
N PHE A 353 27.83 2.83 -4.74
CA PHE A 353 26.39 2.58 -4.79
C PHE A 353 25.92 2.14 -6.17
N GLU A 354 26.08 2.98 -7.21
CA GLU A 354 25.56 2.67 -8.54
C GLU A 354 26.15 1.37 -9.12
N ARG A 355 27.40 1.04 -8.81
CA ARG A 355 28.01 -0.24 -9.23
C ARG A 355 27.37 -1.44 -8.53
N LYS A 356 27.14 -1.37 -7.22
CA LYS A 356 26.53 -2.47 -6.46
C LYS A 356 25.05 -2.61 -6.75
N PHE A 357 24.37 -1.48 -6.92
CA PHE A 357 23.00 -1.40 -7.40
C PHE A 357 22.91 -2.14 -8.73
N ALA A 358 23.69 -1.73 -9.74
CA ALA A 358 23.79 -2.39 -11.06
C ALA A 358 24.13 -3.89 -11.02
N ALA A 359 24.86 -4.37 -10.00
CA ALA A 359 25.14 -5.80 -9.83
C ALA A 359 23.93 -6.58 -9.29
N TRP A 360 23.24 -6.06 -8.27
CA TRP A 360 21.98 -6.64 -7.78
C TRP A 360 20.90 -6.63 -8.87
N GLU A 361 20.92 -5.55 -9.62
CA GLU A 361 20.20 -5.35 -10.85
C GLU A 361 20.35 -6.50 -11.85
N GLU A 362 21.55 -6.95 -12.13
CA GLU A 362 21.79 -8.10 -12.99
C GLU A 362 21.39 -9.41 -12.31
N LEU A 363 21.65 -9.54 -11.00
CA LEU A 363 21.38 -10.73 -10.23
C LEU A 363 19.89 -11.12 -10.24
N LEU A 364 18.98 -10.17 -10.00
CA LEU A 364 17.54 -10.47 -9.97
C LEU A 364 17.01 -10.93 -11.34
N THR A 365 17.62 -10.47 -12.44
CA THR A 365 17.17 -10.85 -13.80
C THR A 365 17.34 -12.35 -14.08
N LEU A 366 18.23 -13.03 -13.34
CA LEU A 366 18.43 -14.47 -13.46
C LEU A 366 17.19 -15.28 -13.09
N ARG A 367 16.34 -14.73 -12.22
CA ARG A 367 15.14 -15.40 -11.66
C ARG A 367 13.82 -14.68 -11.97
N GLY A 368 13.89 -13.49 -12.55
CA GLY A 368 12.72 -12.71 -12.94
C GLY A 368 12.12 -13.10 -14.29
N ARG A 369 10.82 -12.81 -14.44
CA ARG A 369 10.07 -12.72 -15.70
C ARG A 369 10.47 -11.46 -16.46
N ASN A 370 10.48 -11.55 -17.78
CA ASN A 370 10.75 -10.41 -18.65
C ASN A 370 9.46 -9.61 -18.87
N LEU A 371 9.20 -8.63 -18.01
CA LEU A 371 8.02 -7.78 -18.07
C LEU A 371 8.23 -6.51 -18.91
N GLY A 372 9.30 -6.47 -19.71
CA GLY A 372 9.65 -5.38 -20.60
C GLY A 372 11.00 -4.72 -20.28
N PRO A 373 11.35 -3.62 -20.97
CA PRO A 373 12.65 -2.96 -20.83
C PRO A 373 12.96 -2.51 -19.40
N ASP A 374 11.93 -2.22 -18.62
CA ASP A 374 12.03 -1.68 -17.27
C ASP A 374 12.15 -2.78 -16.19
N MET A 375 11.63 -3.97 -16.46
CA MET A 375 11.72 -5.16 -15.59
C MET A 375 12.19 -6.36 -16.41
N PRO A 376 13.46 -6.36 -16.87
CA PRO A 376 13.99 -7.46 -17.63
C PRO A 376 14.14 -8.71 -16.76
N GLY A 377 14.00 -9.86 -17.38
CA GLY A 377 14.14 -11.16 -16.73
C GLY A 377 14.52 -12.22 -17.74
N THR A 378 14.99 -13.37 -17.24
CA THR A 378 15.39 -14.51 -18.07
C THR A 378 14.18 -15.35 -18.48
N PHE A 379 13.11 -15.34 -17.68
CA PHE A 379 11.90 -16.10 -17.96
C PHE A 379 10.91 -15.30 -18.82
N PRO A 380 10.05 -15.95 -19.63
CA PRO A 380 8.94 -15.29 -20.33
C PRO A 380 8.01 -14.51 -19.37
N ALA A 381 7.35 -13.46 -19.89
CA ALA A 381 6.41 -12.64 -19.11
C ALA A 381 5.24 -13.45 -18.52
N ASP A 382 4.82 -14.50 -19.22
CA ASP A 382 3.72 -15.41 -18.90
C ASP A 382 4.19 -16.73 -18.27
N ALA A 383 5.45 -16.81 -17.82
CA ALA A 383 5.97 -18.01 -17.21
C ALA A 383 5.15 -18.40 -15.96
N PRO A 384 4.57 -19.61 -15.90
CA PRO A 384 3.75 -20.03 -14.77
C PRO A 384 4.61 -20.16 -13.51
N GLY A 385 4.04 -19.81 -12.36
CA GLY A 385 4.67 -19.94 -11.05
C GLY A 385 3.61 -19.98 -9.96
N GLY A 386 4.02 -20.29 -8.74
CA GLY A 386 3.17 -20.24 -7.55
C GLY A 386 2.78 -18.81 -7.16
N GLU A 387 1.78 -18.72 -6.32
CA GLU A 387 1.18 -17.48 -5.80
C GLU A 387 1.77 -17.11 -4.43
N LEU A 388 1.79 -15.80 -4.12
CA LEU A 388 2.19 -15.28 -2.82
C LEU A 388 0.95 -14.90 -2.01
N HIS A 389 0.68 -15.68 -0.97
CA HIS A 389 -0.50 -15.49 -0.12
C HIS A 389 -0.16 -14.60 1.08
N LEU A 390 -0.46 -13.31 1.00
CA LEU A 390 -0.31 -12.37 2.13
C LEU A 390 -1.53 -12.44 3.07
N THR A 391 -1.30 -12.69 4.35
CA THR A 391 -2.34 -12.69 5.39
C THR A 391 -1.90 -11.84 6.58
N PHE A 392 -2.75 -10.88 6.96
CA PHE A 392 -2.68 -10.24 8.27
C PHE A 392 -3.67 -10.97 9.19
N GLN A 393 -3.17 -11.77 10.13
CA GLN A 393 -4.03 -12.49 11.06
C GLN A 393 -4.60 -11.52 12.10
N PRO A 394 -5.90 -11.64 12.45
CA PRO A 394 -6.52 -10.80 13.47
C PRO A 394 -5.71 -10.81 14.77
N ALA A 395 -5.21 -9.66 15.17
CA ALA A 395 -4.40 -9.55 16.37
C ALA A 395 -5.26 -9.54 17.65
N ALA A 396 -4.78 -10.21 18.68
CA ALA A 396 -5.37 -10.16 20.02
C ALA A 396 -4.79 -8.98 20.83
N SER A 397 -3.49 -8.70 20.66
CA SER A 397 -2.77 -7.66 21.40
C SER A 397 -3.12 -6.25 20.90
N THR A 398 -3.10 -5.26 21.79
CA THR A 398 -3.36 -3.85 21.42
C THR A 398 -2.39 -3.38 20.34
N PHE A 399 -1.10 -3.64 20.54
CA PHE A 399 -0.06 -3.27 19.57
C PHE A 399 -0.23 -4.01 18.24
N GLY A 400 -0.58 -5.31 18.27
CA GLY A 400 -0.83 -6.08 17.06
C GLY A 400 -2.00 -5.53 16.25
N LYS A 401 -3.09 -5.10 16.90
CA LYS A 401 -4.24 -4.47 16.23
C LYS A 401 -3.86 -3.14 15.58
N GLU A 402 -3.05 -2.32 16.26
CA GLU A 402 -2.50 -1.08 15.69
C GLU A 402 -1.64 -1.38 14.44
N MET A 403 -0.76 -2.38 14.52
CA MET A 403 0.11 -2.78 13.41
C MET A 403 -0.68 -3.37 12.25
N GLU A 404 -1.65 -4.23 12.51
CA GLU A 404 -2.56 -4.79 11.52
C GLU A 404 -3.24 -3.67 10.73
N ALA A 405 -3.91 -2.75 11.43
CA ALA A 405 -4.58 -1.60 10.83
C ALA A 405 -3.61 -0.71 10.05
N MET A 406 -2.42 -0.43 10.61
CA MET A 406 -1.39 0.37 9.95
C MET A 406 -0.92 -0.28 8.66
N LEU A 407 -0.55 -1.57 8.68
CA LEU A 407 -0.01 -2.25 7.50
C LEU A 407 -1.05 -2.42 6.40
N GLN A 408 -2.30 -2.74 6.78
CA GLN A 408 -3.42 -2.80 5.84
C GLN A 408 -3.69 -1.43 5.21
N GLN A 409 -3.69 -0.36 6.01
CA GLN A 409 -3.98 0.99 5.52
C GLN A 409 -2.89 1.53 4.60
N GLN A 410 -1.61 1.32 4.93
CA GLN A 410 -0.50 1.80 4.09
C GLN A 410 -0.41 1.00 2.78
N GLY A 411 -0.85 -0.25 2.75
CA GLY A 411 -0.85 -1.09 1.55
C GLY A 411 0.55 -1.42 0.98
N LEU A 412 1.62 -0.91 1.59
CA LEU A 412 2.99 -1.04 1.08
C LEU A 412 3.50 -2.48 1.07
N ILE A 413 3.17 -3.27 2.10
CA ILE A 413 3.52 -4.70 2.13
C ILE A 413 2.79 -5.44 1.00
N SER A 414 1.50 -5.18 0.80
CA SER A 414 0.73 -5.78 -0.30
C SER A 414 1.35 -5.44 -1.65
N GLY A 415 1.63 -4.16 -1.91
CA GLY A 415 2.24 -3.75 -3.17
C GLY A 415 3.63 -4.35 -3.42
N ILE A 416 4.44 -4.55 -2.37
CA ILE A 416 5.72 -5.26 -2.48
C ILE A 416 5.48 -6.73 -2.83
N VAL A 417 4.59 -7.42 -2.10
CA VAL A 417 4.26 -8.83 -2.36
C VAL A 417 3.74 -9.02 -3.78
N ASP A 418 2.78 -8.22 -4.22
CA ASP A 418 2.21 -8.27 -5.58
C ASP A 418 3.27 -8.03 -6.66
N LEU A 419 4.23 -7.14 -6.41
CA LEU A 419 5.32 -6.95 -7.35
C LEU A 419 6.25 -8.17 -7.39
N MET A 420 6.63 -8.71 -6.23
CA MET A 420 7.55 -9.84 -6.16
C MET A 420 6.92 -11.12 -6.73
N GLU A 421 5.62 -11.32 -6.53
CA GLU A 421 4.83 -12.39 -7.17
C GLU A 421 4.87 -12.25 -8.68
N ARG A 422 4.55 -11.05 -9.21
CA ARG A 422 4.55 -10.78 -10.66
C ARG A 422 5.94 -10.91 -11.27
N TYR A 423 6.98 -10.47 -10.58
CA TYR A 423 8.33 -10.44 -11.13
C TYR A 423 9.03 -11.80 -11.08
N PHE A 424 9.01 -12.54 -9.96
CA PHE A 424 9.73 -13.81 -9.86
C PHE A 424 8.90 -15.02 -10.28
N VAL A 425 9.55 -16.01 -10.88
CA VAL A 425 8.94 -17.32 -11.13
C VAL A 425 9.09 -18.18 -9.86
N TRP A 426 8.06 -18.19 -9.03
CA TRP A 426 8.00 -18.98 -7.80
C TRP A 426 7.75 -20.47 -8.12
N PRO A 427 8.57 -21.42 -7.63
CA PRO A 427 8.35 -22.84 -7.92
C PRO A 427 7.12 -23.45 -7.25
N ARG A 428 6.61 -22.79 -6.21
CA ARG A 428 5.42 -23.17 -5.43
C ARG A 428 4.84 -21.95 -4.74
N ASP A 429 3.66 -22.11 -4.17
CA ASP A 429 3.02 -21.07 -3.38
C ASP A 429 3.82 -20.79 -2.11
N VAL A 430 3.92 -19.51 -1.75
CA VAL A 430 4.59 -19.03 -0.54
C VAL A 430 3.61 -18.22 0.28
N THR A 431 3.54 -18.48 1.59
CA THR A 431 2.63 -17.77 2.49
C THR A 431 3.39 -16.70 3.28
N ILE A 432 2.89 -15.47 3.30
CA ILE A 432 3.42 -14.39 4.12
C ILE A 432 2.39 -14.07 5.21
N THR A 433 2.75 -14.27 6.48
CA THR A 433 1.84 -14.08 7.61
C THR A 433 2.35 -13.03 8.58
N PHE A 434 1.55 -12.01 8.83
CA PHE A 434 1.72 -11.09 9.97
C PHE A 434 0.77 -11.50 11.09
N ARG A 435 1.28 -11.67 12.32
CA ARG A 435 0.46 -12.16 13.45
C ARG A 435 1.03 -11.80 14.81
N ASP A 436 0.22 -12.00 15.85
CA ASP A 436 0.74 -12.09 17.22
C ASP A 436 1.49 -13.42 17.40
N CYS A 437 2.65 -13.36 18.06
CA CYS A 437 3.46 -14.53 18.42
C CYS A 437 3.83 -14.47 19.90
N GLU A 438 4.15 -15.63 20.47
CA GLU A 438 4.74 -15.71 21.82
C GLU A 438 6.20 -15.25 21.82
N GLU A 439 6.91 -15.49 20.72
CA GLU A 439 8.31 -15.11 20.53
C GLU A 439 8.45 -13.71 19.91
N VAL A 440 9.56 -13.04 20.18
CA VAL A 440 9.95 -11.78 19.54
C VAL A 440 10.83 -12.12 18.34
N ASN A 441 10.21 -12.47 17.21
CA ASN A 441 10.96 -12.97 16.06
C ASN A 441 10.28 -12.67 14.71
N ALA A 442 11.05 -12.84 13.65
CA ALA A 442 10.57 -13.03 12.29
C ALA A 442 11.42 -14.13 11.66
N TRP A 443 10.85 -14.91 10.73
CA TRP A 443 11.61 -15.96 10.08
C TRP A 443 11.00 -16.36 8.75
N TYR A 444 11.85 -16.86 7.87
CA TYR A 444 11.48 -17.72 6.76
C TYR A 444 11.64 -19.21 7.12
N ASP A 445 10.62 -20.01 6.85
CA ASP A 445 10.66 -21.47 6.94
C ASP A 445 10.78 -22.07 5.52
N PRO A 446 11.94 -22.64 5.14
CA PRO A 446 12.15 -23.22 3.82
C PRO A 446 11.38 -24.53 3.58
N GLN A 447 10.99 -25.25 4.62
CA GLN A 447 10.19 -26.47 4.47
C GLN A 447 8.74 -26.12 4.19
N ALA A 448 8.19 -25.15 4.93
CA ALA A 448 6.82 -24.70 4.76
C ALA A 448 6.66 -23.74 3.56
N GLY A 449 7.70 -22.98 3.20
CA GLY A 449 7.61 -21.90 2.21
C GLY A 449 6.79 -20.75 2.76
N SER A 450 7.17 -20.32 3.96
CA SER A 450 6.41 -19.29 4.65
C SER A 450 7.30 -18.28 5.31
N VAL A 451 6.97 -17.01 5.17
CA VAL A 451 7.55 -15.90 5.92
C VAL A 451 6.59 -15.54 7.04
N THR A 452 7.04 -15.58 8.28
CA THR A 452 6.26 -15.15 9.44
C THR A 452 6.86 -13.89 10.05
N MET A 453 6.02 -12.86 10.20
CA MET A 453 6.34 -11.60 10.84
C MET A 453 5.53 -11.45 12.13
N CYS A 454 6.18 -11.51 13.28
CA CYS A 454 5.49 -11.30 14.56
C CYS A 454 5.39 -9.81 14.90
N TYR A 455 4.21 -9.31 15.24
CA TYR A 455 4.06 -7.90 15.65
C TYR A 455 4.96 -7.54 16.85
N SER A 456 5.25 -8.50 17.72
CA SER A 456 6.18 -8.36 18.85
C SER A 456 7.60 -7.92 18.44
N VAL A 457 8.10 -8.37 17.28
CA VAL A 457 9.44 -8.01 16.77
C VAL A 457 9.49 -6.53 16.43
N VAL A 458 8.46 -6.03 15.75
CA VAL A 458 8.36 -4.60 15.40
C VAL A 458 8.26 -3.74 16.66
N ARG A 459 7.47 -4.17 17.64
CA ARG A 459 7.35 -3.47 18.94
C ARG A 459 8.69 -3.33 19.63
N GLU A 460 9.47 -4.41 19.68
CA GLU A 460 10.75 -4.40 20.38
C GLU A 460 11.74 -3.47 19.68
N PHE A 461 11.84 -3.58 18.36
CA PHE A 461 12.82 -2.83 17.59
C PHE A 461 12.44 -1.36 17.33
N SER A 462 11.13 -1.03 17.34
CA SER A 462 10.68 0.36 17.19
C SER A 462 11.04 1.25 18.38
N LYS A 463 11.28 0.68 19.57
CA LYS A 463 11.73 1.43 20.76
C LYS A 463 13.02 2.19 20.49
N PHE A 464 13.87 1.67 19.62
CA PHE A 464 15.19 2.22 19.35
C PHE A 464 15.19 3.32 18.28
N GLY A 465 14.26 3.27 17.34
CA GLY A 465 14.24 4.22 16.21
C GLY A 465 13.86 5.64 16.60
N LEU A 466 13.04 5.80 17.65
CA LEU A 466 12.54 7.11 18.08
C LEU A 466 13.63 8.03 18.63
N ASP A 467 14.61 7.50 19.37
CA ASP A 467 15.70 8.30 19.95
C ASP A 467 16.63 8.89 18.88
N THR A 468 16.80 8.17 17.77
CA THR A 468 17.74 8.58 16.70
C THR A 468 17.06 9.47 15.65
N LEU A 469 15.77 9.27 15.38
CA LEU A 469 15.00 10.10 14.43
C LEU A 469 14.26 11.29 15.07
N GLY A 470 13.92 11.22 16.37
CA GLY A 470 13.06 12.21 17.04
C GLY A 470 13.76 13.31 17.85
N GLY A 471 15.10 13.37 17.85
CA GLY A 471 15.86 14.31 18.70
C GLY A 471 16.61 15.38 17.91
N GLY A 472 16.17 16.63 18.06
CA GLY A 472 17.00 17.84 17.97
C GLY A 472 17.63 18.19 19.32
#